data_AF-A0A1F4HGK6-F1
#
_entry.id   AF-A0A1F4HGK6-F1
#
_cell.length_a   1.000
_cell.length_b   1.000
_cell.length_c   1.000
_cell.angle_alpha   90.00
_cell.angle_beta   90.00
_cell.angle_gamma   90.00
#
_symmetry.space_group_name_H-M   'P 1'
#
loop_
_entity.id
_entity.type
_entity.pdbx_description
1 polymer ?
#
loop_
_entity_poly.entity_id
_entity_poly.type
_entity_poly.pdbx_seq_one_letter_code
_entity_poly.pdbx_strand_id
1 'polypeptide(L)' 'MTTAQFAAIAKLLRVRDGAAREAACLVLVDGHRPSEAARLTGLSASSVSNAVSRFKRGLELAQVAAAA' A
#
# COMPACT_ATOMS: atom_id res chain seq x y z
N MET A 1 -0.66 8.76 -1.65
CA MET A 1 0.78 8.93 -1.30
C MET A 1 1.56 8.94 -2.61
N THR A 2 2.77 9.52 -2.65
CA THR A 2 3.56 9.52 -3.90
C THR A 2 4.20 8.16 -4.16
N THR A 3 4.61 7.89 -5.41
CA THR A 3 5.33 6.67 -5.78
C THR A 3 6.60 6.48 -4.95
N ALA A 4 7.34 7.56 -4.69
CA ALA A 4 8.56 7.54 -3.88
C ALA A 4 8.27 7.16 -2.42
N GLN A 5 7.22 7.74 -1.82
CA GLN A 5 6.78 7.37 -0.47
C GLN A 5 6.36 5.90 -0.43
N PHE A 6 5.56 5.43 -1.39
CA PHE A 6 5.12 4.04 -1.45
C PHE A 6 6.31 3.06 -1.53
N ALA A 7 7.28 3.34 -2.39
CA ALA A 7 8.49 2.51 -2.52
C ALA A 7 9.33 2.49 -1.24
N ALA A 8 9.49 3.64 -0.57
CA ALA A 8 10.19 3.73 0.71
C ALA A 8 9.48 2.93 1.81
N ILE A 9 8.16 3.07 1.92
CA ILE A 9 7.35 2.32 2.88
C ILE A 9 7.38 0.81 2.58
N ALA A 10 7.28 0.39 1.31
CA ALA A 10 7.40 -1.01 0.92
C ALA A 10 8.72 -1.62 1.41
N LYS A 11 9.83 -0.88 1.23
CA LYS A 11 11.16 -1.29 1.69
C LYS A 11 11.25 -1.37 3.21
N LEU A 12 10.75 -0.36 3.94
CA LEU A 12 10.72 -0.35 5.40
C LEU A 12 9.90 -1.52 5.98
N LEU A 13 8.74 -1.78 5.40
CA LEU A 13 7.82 -2.85 5.83
C LEU A 13 8.23 -4.24 5.33
N ARG A 14 9.35 -4.34 4.59
CA ARG A 14 9.85 -5.56 3.92
C ARG A 14 8.77 -6.27 3.11
N VAL A 15 7.92 -5.50 2.43
CA VAL A 15 6.85 -6.04 1.57
C VAL A 15 7.49 -6.58 0.29
N ARG A 16 7.22 -7.85 -0.01
CA ARG A 16 7.66 -8.51 -1.25
C ARG A 16 6.78 -8.08 -2.42
N ASP A 17 7.33 -8.22 -3.63
CA ASP A 17 6.52 -8.12 -4.86
C ASP A 17 5.41 -9.18 -4.90
N GLY A 18 4.29 -8.82 -5.51
CA GLY A 18 3.11 -9.67 -5.64
C GLY A 18 1.80 -8.88 -5.60
N ALA A 19 0.70 -9.61 -5.79
CA ALA A 19 -0.65 -9.04 -5.96
C ALA A 19 -1.06 -8.06 -4.83
N ALA A 20 -0.64 -8.30 -3.59
CA ALA A 20 -0.98 -7.42 -2.46
C ALA A 20 -0.25 -6.07 -2.54
N ARG A 21 1.02 -6.07 -2.97
CA ARG A 21 1.80 -4.83 -3.20
C ARG A 21 1.23 -4.07 -4.38
N GLU A 22 0.91 -4.77 -5.46
CA GLU A 22 0.29 -4.19 -6.65
C GLU A 22 -1.07 -3.57 -6.34
N ALA A 23 -1.94 -4.28 -5.62
CA ALA A 23 -3.26 -3.77 -5.21
C ALA A 23 -3.14 -2.51 -4.34
N ALA A 24 -2.18 -2.49 -3.41
CA ALA A 24 -1.91 -1.31 -2.62
C ALA A 24 -1.40 -0.13 -3.47
N CYS A 25 -0.56 -0.39 -4.49
CA CYS A 25 -0.08 0.64 -5.41
C CYS A 25 -1.22 1.25 -6.21
N LEU A 26 -2.06 0.42 -6.83
CA LEU A 26 -3.24 0.84 -7.59
C LEU A 26 -4.13 1.79 -6.79
N VAL A 27 -4.36 1.49 -5.51
CA VAL A 27 -5.22 2.32 -4.64
C VAL A 27 -4.50 3.58 -4.15
N LEU A 28 -3.27 3.43 -3.63
CA LEU A 28 -2.60 4.48 -2.85
C LEU A 28 -1.79 5.47 -3.70
N VAL A 29 -1.35 5.04 -4.89
CA VAL A 29 -0.55 5.83 -5.83
C VAL A 29 -1.42 6.23 -7.02
N ASP A 30 -2.09 5.25 -7.64
CA ASP A 30 -2.83 5.47 -8.89
C ASP A 30 -4.30 5.90 -8.66
N GLY A 31 -4.79 5.82 -7.43
CA GLY A 31 -6.12 6.33 -7.05
C GLY A 31 -7.30 5.44 -7.43
N HIS A 32 -7.07 4.16 -7.75
CA HIS A 32 -8.13 3.20 -8.02
C HIS A 32 -9.01 2.97 -6.77
N ARG A 33 -10.28 2.64 -7.00
CA ARG A 33 -11.17 2.15 -5.93
C ARG A 33 -10.70 0.77 -5.45
N PRO A 34 -10.83 0.43 -4.16
CA PRO A 34 -10.41 -0.88 -3.64
C PRO A 34 -11.09 -2.07 -4.33
N SER A 35 -12.35 -1.94 -4.73
CA SER A 35 -13.07 -2.97 -5.49
C SER A 35 -12.46 -3.21 -6.87
N GLU A 36 -11.97 -2.16 -7.51
CA GLU A 36 -11.31 -2.26 -8.82
C GLU A 36 -9.93 -2.88 -8.69
N ALA A 37 -9.15 -2.47 -7.69
CA ALA A 37 -7.85 -3.08 -7.41
C ALA A 37 -7.98 -4.58 -7.07
N ALA A 38 -9.03 -4.97 -6.35
CA ALA A 38 -9.34 -6.37 -6.07
C ALA A 38 -9.57 -7.17 -7.37
N ARG A 39 -10.38 -6.63 -8.29
CA ARG A 39 -10.64 -7.23 -9.60
C ARG A 39 -9.37 -7.37 -10.44
N LEU A 40 -8.55 -6.32 -10.50
CA LEU A 40 -7.33 -6.28 -11.31
C LEU A 40 -6.24 -7.23 -10.80
N THR A 41 -6.19 -7.48 -9.49
CA THR A 41 -5.13 -8.30 -8.85
C THR A 41 -5.58 -9.70 -8.46
N GLY A 42 -6.86 -10.03 -8.68
CA GLY A 42 -7.45 -11.31 -8.27
C GLY A 42 -7.56 -11.51 -6.76
N LEU A 43 -7.39 -10.45 -5.97
CA LEU A 43 -7.48 -10.52 -4.51
C LEU A 43 -8.90 -10.30 -4.00
N SER A 44 -9.18 -10.80 -2.80
CA SER A 44 -10.38 -10.42 -2.07
C SER A 44 -10.34 -8.95 -1.66
N ALA A 45 -11.50 -8.31 -1.53
CA ALA A 45 -11.62 -6.93 -1.03
C ALA A 45 -10.99 -6.76 0.38
N SER A 46 -11.06 -7.80 1.22
CA SER A 46 -10.40 -7.82 2.54
C SER A 46 -8.87 -7.81 2.42
N SER A 47 -8.31 -8.58 1.50
CA SER A 47 -6.87 -8.62 1.24
C SER A 47 -6.36 -7.26 0.73
N VAL A 48 -7.12 -6.62 -0.16
CA VAL A 48 -6.79 -5.26 -0.63
C VAL A 48 -6.84 -4.25 0.52
N SER A 49 -7.91 -4.28 1.32
CA SER A 49 -8.06 -3.37 2.46
C SER A 49 -6.93 -3.54 3.48
N ASN A 50 -6.52 -4.77 3.76
CA ASN A 50 -5.41 -5.07 4.65
C ASN A 50 -4.08 -4.54 4.10
N ALA A 51 -3.82 -4.71 2.80
CA ALA A 51 -2.61 -4.19 2.16
C ALA A 51 -2.58 -2.65 2.23
N VAL A 52 -3.68 -1.98 1.88
CA VAL A 52 -3.81 -0.51 1.94
C VAL A 52 -3.57 0.01 3.35
N SER A 53 -4.23 -0.58 4.36
CA SER A 53 -4.08 -0.18 5.77
C SER A 53 -2.66 -0.36 6.27
N ARG A 54 -1.99 -1.45 5.89
CA ARG A 54 -0.58 -1.71 6.26
C ARG A 54 0.37 -0.63 5.73
N PHE A 55 0.18 -0.19 4.49
CA PHE A 55 0.99 0.89 3.91
C PHE A 55 0.69 2.26 4.53
N LYS A 56 -0.58 2.60 4.77
CA LYS A 56 -0.95 3.83 5.48
C LYS A 56 -0.33 3.87 6.88
N ARG A 57 -0.43 2.77 7.62
CA ARG A 57 0.16 2.66 8.95
C ARG A 57 1.69 2.81 8.93
N GLY A 58 2.34 2.21 7.93
CA GLY A 58 3.78 2.40 7.71
C GLY A 58 4.16 3.86 7.48
N LEU A 59 3.37 4.60 6.70
CA LEU A 59 3.59 6.03 6.47
C LEU A 59 3.42 6.85 7.74
N GLU A 60 2.36 6.62 8.51
CA GLU A 60 2.13 7.29 9.79
C GLU A 60 3.31 7.09 10.75
N LEU A 61 3.80 5.85 10.88
CA LEU A 61 4.95 5.54 11.74
C LEU A 61 6.24 6.21 11.25
N ALA A 62 6.47 6.22 9.94
CA ALA A 62 7.64 6.87 9.35
C ALA A 62 7.61 8.39 9.58
N GLN A 63 6.45 9.02 9.51
CA GLN A 63 6.28 10.45 9.80
C GLN A 63 6.58 10.77 11.26
N VAL A 64 6.12 9.93 12.21
CA VAL A 64 6.46 10.09 13.63
C VAL A 64 7.96 9.97 13.86
N ALA A 65 8.60 8.94 13.27
CA ALA A 65 10.04 8.73 13.45
C ALA A 65 10.90 9.84 12.82
N ALA A 66 10.46 10.43 11.71
CA ALA A 66 11.17 11.53 11.04
C ALA A 66 11.03 12.89 11.75
N ALA A 67 10.06 13.02 12.65
CA ALA A 67 9.83 14.21 13.47
C ALA A 67 10.51 14.15 14.84
N ALA A 68 11.19 13.04 15.17
CA ALA A 68 11.98 12.84 16.38
C ALA A 68 13.45 13.24 16.16
#